data_AF-A0A2E1KNM8-F1
#
_entry.id   AF-A0A2E1KNM8-F1
#
_cell.length_a   1.000
_cell.length_b   1.000
_cell.length_c   1.000
_cell.angle_alpha   90.00
_cell.angle_beta   90.00
_cell.angle_gamma   90.00
#
_symmetry.space_group_name_H-M   'P 1'
#
loop_
_entity.id
_entity.type
_entity.pdbx_description
1 polymer ?
#
loop_
_entity_poly.entity_id
_entity_poly.type
_entity_poly.pdbx_seq_one_letter_code
_entity_poly.pdbx_strand_id
1 'polypeptide(L)'
;VEKRVERMRALKDRAEDRARDKGKPIFSMERPDNGMPEDIREHMKLMCDIIAMAFQTDKTRIGTLLLCRDISGLVYPFLDVRVSHHYASHKDTDISYERVCTYYVQQLAYLAQKLHKMPEGDSTVLDNSLLYFVNNMWSGQAHDSTKVPVITVGGLGGTLETGRVLDYRDRDDEDRRLCSLYLSIMDRMGLKLDAFGDATTRLAEI
;
A
#
# COMPACT_ATOMS: atom_id res chain seq x y z
N VAL A 1 18.13 -5.95 -28.52
CA VAL A 1 17.60 -6.94 -27.55
C VAL A 1 18.69 -7.41 -26.58
N GLU A 2 19.91 -7.69 -27.05
CA GLU A 2 21.06 -8.13 -26.20
C GLU A 2 21.43 -7.19 -25.05
N LYS A 3 21.56 -5.86 -25.29
CA LYS A 3 21.91 -4.90 -24.22
C LYS A 3 20.93 -4.84 -23.05
N ARG A 4 19.67 -5.22 -23.25
CA ARG A 4 18.64 -5.23 -22.20
C ARG A 4 18.72 -6.50 -21.36
N VAL A 5 19.14 -7.62 -21.96
CA VAL A 5 19.31 -8.90 -21.27
C VAL A 5 20.58 -8.91 -20.43
N GLU A 6 21.69 -8.34 -20.93
CA GLU A 6 22.92 -8.17 -20.15
C GLU A 6 22.70 -7.32 -18.90
N ARG A 7 21.96 -6.21 -19.03
CA ARG A 7 21.64 -5.36 -17.89
C ARG A 7 20.81 -6.09 -16.83
N MET A 8 19.91 -6.99 -17.22
CA MET A 8 19.13 -7.78 -16.26
C MET A 8 19.93 -8.89 -15.59
N ARG A 9 20.92 -9.47 -16.27
CA ARG A 9 21.83 -10.47 -15.68
C ARG A 9 22.79 -9.83 -14.67
N ALA A 10 23.40 -8.70 -15.04
CA ALA A 10 24.31 -7.96 -14.16
C ALA A 10 23.61 -7.36 -12.93
N LEU A 11 22.29 -7.17 -13.00
CA LEU A 11 21.48 -6.91 -11.83
C LEU A 11 21.44 -8.20 -11.00
N LYS A 12 20.77 -9.27 -11.48
CA LYS A 12 20.58 -10.54 -10.77
C LYS A 12 21.79 -11.03 -9.95
N ASP A 13 22.99 -10.97 -10.52
CA ASP A 13 24.22 -11.42 -9.87
C ASP A 13 24.58 -10.59 -8.61
N ARG A 14 24.31 -9.27 -8.62
CA ARG A 14 24.47 -8.39 -7.44
C ARG A 14 23.44 -8.67 -6.37
N ALA A 15 22.20 -9.01 -6.73
CA ALA A 15 21.19 -9.42 -5.75
C ALA A 15 21.60 -10.71 -5.02
N GLU A 16 22.18 -11.69 -5.73
CA GLU A 16 22.64 -12.94 -5.13
C GLU A 16 23.81 -12.72 -4.15
N ASP A 17 24.72 -11.80 -4.44
CA ASP A 17 25.83 -11.47 -3.53
C ASP A 17 25.36 -10.72 -2.27
N ARG A 18 24.39 -9.81 -2.38
CA ARG A 18 23.81 -9.08 -1.23
C ARG A 18 23.05 -10.00 -0.26
N ALA A 19 22.45 -11.08 -0.76
CA ALA A 19 21.67 -12.01 0.06
C ALA A 19 22.54 -12.88 1.00
N ARG A 20 23.87 -12.89 0.83
CA ARG A 20 24.80 -13.74 1.59
C ARG A 20 25.07 -13.27 3.01
N ASP A 21 24.81 -12.00 3.34
CA ASP A 21 25.32 -11.36 4.56
C ASP A 21 24.34 -11.36 5.76
N LYS A 22 23.60 -12.46 5.97
CA LYS A 22 22.62 -12.59 7.07
C LYS A 22 23.33 -12.80 8.42
N GLY A 23 23.49 -11.74 9.21
CA GLY A 23 23.86 -11.85 10.64
C GLY A 23 24.65 -10.69 11.26
N LYS A 24 24.98 -9.63 10.51
CA LYS A 24 25.73 -8.49 11.04
C LYS A 24 24.83 -7.50 11.82
N PRO A 25 25.28 -6.96 12.96
CA PRO A 25 24.59 -5.89 13.68
C PRO A 25 24.37 -4.66 12.79
N ILE A 26 23.22 -3.98 12.93
CA ILE A 26 22.79 -2.84 12.07
C ILE A 26 23.85 -1.75 11.92
N PHE A 27 24.60 -1.42 12.98
CA PHE A 27 25.63 -0.38 12.94
C PHE A 27 26.89 -0.77 12.17
N SER A 28 27.07 -2.06 11.90
CA SER A 28 28.20 -2.64 11.15
C SER A 28 27.83 -3.06 9.73
N MET A 29 26.57 -2.88 9.36
CA MET A 29 26.11 -3.15 7.99
C MET A 29 26.59 -2.03 7.09
N GLU A 30 27.20 -2.40 5.98
CA GLU A 30 27.49 -1.45 4.92
C GLU A 30 26.17 -0.87 4.40
N ARG A 31 26.12 0.45 4.20
CA ARG A 31 24.94 1.11 3.63
C ARG A 31 24.65 0.43 2.27
N PRO A 32 23.39 0.06 1.98
CA PRO A 32 23.05 -0.53 0.68
C PRO A 32 23.56 0.35 -0.47
N ASP A 33 24.15 -0.27 -1.51
CA ASP A 33 24.63 0.53 -2.64
C ASP A 33 23.50 1.35 -3.27
N ASN A 34 23.85 2.46 -3.90
CA ASN A 34 22.90 3.26 -4.66
C ASN A 34 22.22 2.40 -5.75
N GLY A 35 20.90 2.28 -5.69
CA GLY A 35 20.07 1.58 -6.67
C GLY A 35 18.73 1.12 -6.11
N MET A 36 17.73 0.91 -6.98
CA MET A 36 16.50 0.23 -6.59
C MET A 36 16.79 -1.25 -6.33
N PRO A 37 16.15 -1.91 -5.35
CA PRO A 37 16.26 -3.37 -5.25
C PRO A 37 15.77 -4.00 -6.55
N GLU A 38 16.51 -4.98 -7.01
CA GLU A 38 16.38 -5.51 -8.37
C GLU A 38 15.13 -6.37 -8.51
N ASP A 39 14.70 -6.95 -7.39
CA ASP A 39 13.44 -7.63 -7.24
C ASP A 39 12.41 -6.72 -6.57
N ILE A 40 11.38 -6.36 -7.34
CA ILE A 40 10.24 -5.60 -6.83
C ILE A 40 9.56 -6.30 -5.64
N ARG A 41 9.63 -7.63 -5.57
CA ARG A 41 9.07 -8.41 -4.48
C ARG A 41 9.75 -8.13 -3.16
N GLU A 42 11.06 -8.05 -3.18
CA GLU A 42 11.86 -7.72 -2.02
C GLU A 42 11.74 -6.23 -1.70
N HIS A 43 11.75 -5.37 -2.74
CA HIS A 43 11.61 -3.93 -2.54
C HIS A 43 10.31 -3.56 -1.81
N MET A 44 9.16 -4.05 -2.28
CA MET A 44 7.86 -3.73 -1.69
C MET A 44 7.78 -4.19 -0.23
N LYS A 45 8.25 -5.41 0.05
CA LYS A 45 8.29 -5.93 1.43
C LYS A 45 9.24 -5.13 2.32
N LEU A 46 10.42 -4.77 1.81
CA LEU A 46 11.38 -3.93 2.52
C LEU A 46 10.77 -2.56 2.85
N MET A 47 10.04 -1.94 1.92
CA MET A 47 9.37 -0.67 2.19
C MET A 47 8.25 -0.83 3.24
N CYS A 48 7.50 -1.94 3.20
CA CYS A 48 6.55 -2.27 4.26
C CYS A 48 7.26 -2.45 5.62
N ASP A 49 8.43 -3.11 5.64
CA ASP A 49 9.23 -3.31 6.85
C ASP A 49 9.72 -1.98 7.44
N ILE A 50 10.14 -1.04 6.60
CA ILE A 50 10.53 0.31 7.03
C ILE A 50 9.36 1.03 7.69
N ILE A 51 8.16 0.99 7.10
CA ILE A 51 6.95 1.57 7.70
C ILE A 51 6.64 0.89 9.03
N ALA A 52 6.66 -0.44 9.08
CA ALA A 52 6.38 -1.19 10.30
C ALA A 52 7.36 -0.85 11.43
N MET A 53 8.66 -0.74 11.12
CA MET A 53 9.69 -0.33 12.08
C MET A 53 9.49 1.11 12.56
N ALA A 54 9.11 2.03 11.67
CA ALA A 54 8.86 3.42 12.03
C ALA A 54 7.70 3.55 13.03
N PHE A 55 6.65 2.75 12.89
CA PHE A 55 5.54 2.68 13.84
C PHE A 55 5.97 1.99 15.14
N GLN A 56 6.61 0.83 15.06
CA GLN A 56 7.07 0.07 16.23
C GLN A 56 8.01 0.88 17.13
N THR A 57 8.88 1.70 16.54
CA THR A 57 9.89 2.50 17.27
C THR A 57 9.45 3.93 17.53
N ASP A 58 8.15 4.19 17.34
CA ASP A 58 7.51 5.47 17.57
C ASP A 58 8.21 6.67 16.91
N LYS A 59 8.59 6.51 15.63
CA LYS A 59 9.30 7.56 14.86
C LYS A 59 8.37 8.49 14.11
N THR A 60 7.17 8.03 13.78
CA THR A 60 6.15 8.83 13.09
C THR A 60 4.76 8.36 13.46
N ARG A 61 3.80 9.30 13.40
CA ARG A 61 2.36 9.01 13.51
C ARG A 61 1.69 8.76 12.16
N ILE A 62 2.32 9.20 11.06
CA ILE A 62 1.76 9.16 9.70
C ILE A 62 2.85 8.68 8.72
N GLY A 63 2.47 7.81 7.80
CA GLY A 63 3.33 7.36 6.71
C GLY A 63 2.52 7.15 5.42
N THR A 64 3.12 7.46 4.28
CA THR A 64 2.55 7.19 2.96
C THR A 64 3.52 6.30 2.18
N LEU A 65 3.02 5.18 1.67
CA LEU A 65 3.81 4.24 0.89
C LEU A 65 3.20 4.07 -0.50
N LEU A 66 3.91 4.57 -1.51
CA LEU A 66 3.61 4.28 -2.91
C LEU A 66 4.36 3.01 -3.32
N LEU A 67 3.64 1.89 -3.45
CA LEU A 67 4.23 0.61 -3.86
C LEU A 67 4.72 0.64 -5.32
N CYS A 68 3.97 1.32 -6.20
CA CYS A 68 4.37 1.57 -7.58
C CYS A 68 3.58 2.74 -8.18
N ARG A 69 4.06 3.28 -9.31
CA ARG A 69 3.37 4.33 -10.07
C ARG A 69 2.34 3.73 -11.04
N ASP A 70 1.23 4.40 -11.26
CA ASP A 70 0.11 3.90 -12.08
C ASP A 70 0.43 3.84 -13.58
N ILE A 71 1.37 4.70 -14.04
CA ILE A 71 1.91 4.69 -15.41
C ILE A 71 3.13 3.77 -15.57
N SER A 72 3.32 2.84 -14.63
CA SER A 72 4.51 2.00 -14.61
C SER A 72 4.57 1.04 -15.81
N GLY A 73 5.71 1.07 -16.48
CA GLY A 73 6.08 0.10 -17.52
C GLY A 73 6.57 -1.24 -16.96
N LEU A 74 6.44 -1.49 -15.65
CA LEU A 74 6.85 -2.76 -15.04
C LEU A 74 6.00 -3.92 -15.52
N VAL A 75 6.62 -5.09 -15.62
CA VAL A 75 5.99 -6.37 -15.94
C VAL A 75 6.20 -7.28 -14.74
N TYR A 76 5.26 -8.18 -14.46
CA TYR A 76 5.36 -9.15 -13.34
C TYR A 76 5.42 -10.59 -13.85
N PRO A 77 6.55 -11.04 -14.43
CA PRO A 77 6.63 -12.40 -14.98
C PRO A 77 6.43 -13.50 -13.93
N PHE A 78 6.78 -13.24 -12.67
CA PHE A 78 6.58 -14.15 -11.54
C PHE A 78 5.10 -14.36 -11.18
N LEU A 79 4.21 -13.50 -11.66
CA LEU A 79 2.75 -13.68 -11.62
C LEU A 79 2.21 -14.23 -12.93
N ASP A 80 3.08 -14.70 -13.82
CA ASP A 80 2.71 -15.09 -15.17
C ASP A 80 2.00 -13.96 -15.97
N VAL A 81 2.43 -12.71 -15.74
CA VAL A 81 1.98 -11.52 -16.48
C VAL A 81 3.10 -11.07 -17.40
N ARG A 82 2.82 -10.95 -18.70
CA ARG A 82 3.81 -10.61 -19.73
C ARG A 82 3.63 -9.22 -20.34
N VAL A 83 2.55 -8.52 -19.97
CA VAL A 83 2.27 -7.14 -20.36
C VAL A 83 2.64 -6.18 -19.23
N SER A 84 2.83 -4.88 -19.55
CA SER A 84 3.12 -3.89 -18.52
C SER A 84 1.91 -3.65 -17.60
N HIS A 85 2.17 -3.25 -16.36
CA HIS A 85 1.16 -2.92 -15.35
C HIS A 85 0.16 -1.91 -15.92
N HIS A 86 0.67 -0.79 -16.46
CA HIS A 86 -0.18 0.24 -17.03
C HIS A 86 -1.07 -0.32 -18.14
N TYR A 87 -0.51 -1.10 -19.08
CA TYR A 87 -1.30 -1.71 -20.14
C TYR A 87 -2.37 -2.69 -19.61
N ALA A 88 -2.01 -3.51 -18.62
CA ALA A 88 -2.96 -4.43 -17.98
C ALA A 88 -4.13 -3.69 -17.34
N SER A 89 -3.91 -2.50 -16.76
CA SER A 89 -4.99 -1.71 -16.14
C SER A 89 -6.06 -1.22 -17.12
N HIS A 90 -5.75 -1.08 -18.42
CA HIS A 90 -6.77 -0.79 -19.46
C HIS A 90 -7.56 -2.03 -19.90
N LYS A 91 -7.27 -3.19 -19.32
CA LYS A 91 -8.00 -4.46 -19.47
C LYS A 91 -8.36 -4.98 -18.08
N ASP A 92 -9.09 -4.16 -17.32
CA ASP A 92 -9.32 -4.33 -15.89
C ASP A 92 -10.14 -5.59 -15.52
N THR A 93 -10.76 -6.26 -16.49
CA THR A 93 -11.40 -7.59 -16.31
C THR A 93 -10.50 -8.78 -16.69
N ASP A 94 -9.26 -8.55 -17.13
CA ASP A 94 -8.33 -9.62 -17.52
C ASP A 94 -7.60 -10.19 -16.31
N ILE A 95 -7.35 -11.52 -16.34
CA ILE A 95 -6.62 -12.25 -15.29
C ILE A 95 -5.24 -11.65 -15.00
N SER A 96 -4.60 -11.02 -16.00
CA SER A 96 -3.32 -10.35 -15.82
C SER A 96 -3.42 -9.21 -14.82
N TYR A 97 -4.47 -8.39 -14.90
CA TYR A 97 -4.66 -7.27 -13.99
C TYR A 97 -5.12 -7.75 -12.61
N GLU A 98 -5.99 -8.77 -12.55
CA GLU A 98 -6.39 -9.42 -11.30
C GLU A 98 -5.19 -9.95 -10.52
N ARG A 99 -4.27 -10.67 -11.18
CA ARG A 99 -3.05 -11.20 -10.55
C ARG A 99 -2.17 -10.09 -10.00
N VAL A 100 -2.01 -9.00 -10.75
CA VAL A 100 -1.26 -7.83 -10.29
C VAL A 100 -1.94 -7.21 -9.07
N CYS A 101 -3.24 -6.88 -9.13
CA CYS A 101 -4.00 -6.32 -8.02
C CYS A 101 -3.90 -7.19 -6.76
N THR A 102 -4.09 -8.50 -6.91
CA THR A 102 -3.95 -9.48 -5.83
C THR A 102 -2.58 -9.39 -5.18
N TYR A 103 -1.52 -9.25 -5.97
CA TYR A 103 -0.16 -9.11 -5.46
C TYR A 103 0.07 -7.82 -4.67
N TYR A 104 -0.55 -6.70 -5.05
CA TYR A 104 -0.50 -5.46 -4.25
C TYR A 104 -1.27 -5.59 -2.93
N VAL A 105 -2.46 -6.19 -2.96
CA VAL A 105 -3.25 -6.47 -1.74
C VAL A 105 -2.51 -7.42 -0.81
N GLN A 106 -1.71 -8.36 -1.33
CA GLN A 106 -0.81 -9.18 -0.51
C GLN A 106 0.25 -8.37 0.24
N GLN A 107 0.71 -7.22 -0.29
CA GLN A 107 1.65 -6.35 0.43
C GLN A 107 0.96 -5.61 1.58
N LEU A 108 -0.29 -5.17 1.38
CA LEU A 108 -1.13 -4.65 2.47
C LEU A 108 -1.30 -5.70 3.58
N ALA A 109 -1.65 -6.93 3.20
CA ALA A 109 -1.80 -8.04 4.14
C ALA A 109 -0.48 -8.35 4.88
N TYR A 110 0.66 -8.32 4.17
CA TYR A 110 1.97 -8.49 4.78
C TYR A 110 2.25 -7.41 5.84
N LEU A 111 2.04 -6.14 5.51
CA LEU A 111 2.22 -5.03 6.46
C LEU A 111 1.28 -5.16 7.66
N ALA A 112 0.00 -5.43 7.43
CA ALA A 112 -0.99 -5.64 8.49
C ALA A 112 -0.57 -6.78 9.44
N GLN A 113 -0.15 -7.92 8.90
CA GLN A 113 0.32 -9.05 9.71
C GLN A 113 1.56 -8.70 10.54
N LYS A 114 2.46 -7.85 10.04
CA LYS A 114 3.60 -7.39 10.82
C LYS A 114 3.17 -6.51 11.98
N LEU A 115 2.34 -5.50 11.73
CA LEU A 115 1.84 -4.60 12.77
C LEU A 115 1.03 -5.36 13.83
N HIS A 116 0.24 -6.35 13.41
CA HIS A 116 -0.52 -7.21 14.32
C HIS A 116 0.38 -8.07 15.21
N LYS A 117 1.55 -8.49 14.72
CA LYS A 117 2.51 -9.28 15.52
C LYS A 117 3.35 -8.43 16.47
N MET A 118 3.23 -7.10 16.44
CA MET A 118 3.99 -6.18 17.28
C MET A 118 3.14 -5.78 18.48
N PRO A 119 3.50 -6.18 19.72
CA PRO A 119 2.76 -5.78 20.91
C PRO A 119 2.89 -4.28 21.20
N GLU A 120 1.80 -3.66 21.65
CA GLU A 120 1.74 -2.29 22.15
C GLU A 120 0.76 -2.24 23.34
N GLY A 121 1.31 -2.24 24.56
CA GLY A 121 0.53 -2.41 25.79
C GLY A 121 -0.20 -3.75 25.82
N ASP A 122 -1.50 -3.73 26.07
CA ASP A 122 -2.39 -4.91 26.07
C ASP A 122 -2.94 -5.26 24.68
N SER A 123 -2.45 -4.60 23.63
CA SER A 123 -2.93 -4.70 22.25
C SER A 123 -1.76 -4.84 21.27
N THR A 124 -2.04 -4.66 19.97
CA THR A 124 -1.01 -4.68 18.92
C THR A 124 -0.89 -3.31 18.25
N VAL A 125 0.25 -3.04 17.60
CA VAL A 125 0.43 -1.80 16.83
C VAL A 125 -0.65 -1.65 15.76
N LEU A 126 -1.17 -2.74 15.18
CA LEU A 126 -2.28 -2.68 14.23
C LEU A 126 -3.59 -2.23 14.88
N ASP A 127 -3.87 -2.65 16.11
CA ASP A 127 -5.11 -2.28 16.81
C ASP A 127 -5.16 -0.77 17.07
N ASN A 128 -3.99 -0.16 17.32
CA ASN A 128 -3.84 1.27 17.59
C ASN A 128 -3.58 2.12 16.34
N SER A 129 -3.49 1.51 15.16
CA SER A 129 -3.22 2.22 13.91
C SER A 129 -4.31 1.99 12.85
N LEU A 130 -4.17 2.68 11.72
CA LEU A 130 -4.99 2.50 10.53
C LEU A 130 -4.10 2.40 9.30
N LEU A 131 -4.22 1.30 8.59
CA LEU A 131 -3.77 1.19 7.21
C LEU A 131 -4.94 1.59 6.31
N TYR A 132 -4.71 2.60 5.48
CA TYR A 132 -5.63 3.06 4.46
C TYR A 132 -5.06 2.72 3.08
N PHE A 133 -5.75 1.87 2.33
CA PHE A 133 -5.34 1.41 1.00
C PHE A 133 -6.42 1.75 -0.02
N VAL A 134 -6.07 2.52 -1.04
CA VAL A 134 -7.01 3.05 -2.03
C VAL A 134 -6.44 2.89 -3.42
N ASN A 135 -7.32 2.65 -4.39
CA ASN A 135 -7.00 2.80 -5.81
C ASN A 135 -7.53 4.16 -6.29
N ASN A 136 -6.80 4.86 -7.15
CA ASN A 136 -7.26 6.15 -7.68
C ASN A 136 -8.38 6.01 -8.72
N MET A 137 -8.70 4.80 -9.18
CA MET A 137 -9.73 4.54 -10.18
C MET A 137 -10.53 3.27 -9.87
N TRP A 138 -11.81 3.28 -10.24
CA TRP A 138 -12.66 2.09 -10.27
C TRP A 138 -12.39 1.23 -11.51
N SER A 139 -12.26 1.88 -12.67
CA SER A 139 -11.98 1.21 -13.95
C SER A 139 -10.85 1.93 -14.68
N GLY A 140 -9.77 1.18 -14.94
CA GLY A 140 -8.66 1.67 -15.74
C GLY A 140 -9.00 1.68 -17.23
N GLN A 141 -9.92 0.82 -17.69
CA GLN A 141 -10.36 0.84 -19.09
C GLN A 141 -11.22 2.06 -19.42
N ALA A 142 -12.18 2.42 -18.55
CA ALA A 142 -13.05 3.57 -18.75
C ALA A 142 -12.44 4.90 -18.24
N HIS A 143 -11.31 4.82 -17.54
CA HIS A 143 -10.76 5.94 -16.76
C HIS A 143 -11.76 6.50 -15.75
N ASP A 144 -12.56 5.61 -15.13
CA ASP A 144 -13.57 5.99 -14.15
C ASP A 144 -12.95 6.17 -12.77
N SER A 145 -12.83 7.42 -12.32
CA SER A 145 -12.42 7.81 -10.96
C SER A 145 -13.56 8.42 -10.14
N THR A 146 -14.82 8.32 -10.62
CA THR A 146 -15.99 8.89 -9.92
C THR A 146 -16.36 8.13 -8.65
N LYS A 147 -15.84 6.91 -8.51
CA LYS A 147 -15.92 6.02 -7.35
C LYS A 147 -14.61 5.27 -7.26
N VAL A 148 -14.21 4.89 -6.06
CA VAL A 148 -12.96 4.15 -5.84
C VAL A 148 -13.13 3.12 -4.73
N PRO A 149 -12.53 1.93 -4.85
CA PRO A 149 -12.48 0.99 -3.74
C PRO A 149 -11.50 1.47 -2.68
N VAL A 150 -11.91 1.39 -1.42
CA VAL A 150 -11.10 1.70 -0.24
C VAL A 150 -11.08 0.49 0.67
N ILE A 151 -9.90 0.14 1.17
CA ILE A 151 -9.69 -0.88 2.18
C ILE A 151 -9.05 -0.22 3.40
N THR A 152 -9.68 -0.40 4.55
CA THR A 152 -9.15 0.02 5.85
C THR A 152 -8.82 -1.22 6.69
N VAL A 153 -7.66 -1.21 7.34
CA VAL A 153 -7.23 -2.30 8.26
C VAL A 153 -6.68 -1.68 9.54
N GLY A 154 -7.09 -2.19 10.69
CA GLY A 154 -6.75 -1.63 12.01
C GLY A 154 -7.92 -0.88 12.64
N GLY A 155 -7.84 -0.67 13.95
CA GLY A 155 -8.97 -0.22 14.78
C GLY A 155 -8.89 1.22 15.26
N LEU A 156 -7.78 1.94 15.01
CA LEU A 156 -7.50 3.26 15.62
C LEU A 156 -7.81 3.30 17.13
N GLY A 157 -7.28 2.33 17.88
CA GLY A 157 -7.50 2.23 19.32
C GLY A 157 -8.95 1.88 19.67
N GLY A 158 -9.64 1.14 18.80
CA GLY A 158 -11.03 0.73 18.98
C GLY A 158 -12.08 1.77 18.57
N THR A 159 -11.66 2.91 18.00
CA THR A 159 -12.59 3.98 17.56
C THR A 159 -13.17 3.75 16.17
N LEU A 160 -12.61 2.80 15.41
CA LEU A 160 -13.09 2.40 14.10
C LEU A 160 -13.59 0.94 14.14
N GLU A 161 -14.87 0.74 13.84
CA GLU A 161 -15.46 -0.60 13.78
C GLU A 161 -15.02 -1.32 12.48
N THR A 162 -14.44 -2.51 12.64
CA THR A 162 -13.86 -3.33 11.57
C THR A 162 -14.77 -4.51 11.19
N GLY A 163 -14.41 -5.27 10.14
CA GLY A 163 -15.16 -6.47 9.75
C GLY A 163 -16.46 -6.18 8.98
N ARG A 164 -16.57 -5.00 8.37
CA ARG A 164 -17.76 -4.53 7.64
C ARG A 164 -17.43 -4.20 6.18
N VAL A 165 -18.45 -4.23 5.33
CA VAL A 165 -18.41 -3.71 3.96
C VAL A 165 -19.46 -2.62 3.86
N LEU A 166 -19.04 -1.41 3.49
CA LEU A 166 -19.92 -0.26 3.30
C LEU A 166 -20.02 0.04 1.80
N ASP A 167 -21.25 0.09 1.29
CA ASP A 167 -21.52 0.32 -0.12
C ASP A 167 -22.23 1.66 -0.31
N TYR A 168 -21.56 2.57 -1.01
CA TYR A 168 -22.03 3.93 -1.27
C TYR A 168 -22.45 4.14 -2.74
N ARG A 169 -22.57 3.07 -3.54
CA ARG A 169 -22.84 3.18 -4.98
C ARG A 169 -24.20 3.82 -5.30
N ASP A 170 -25.17 3.64 -4.42
CA ASP A 170 -26.54 4.18 -4.57
C ASP A 170 -26.76 5.47 -3.75
N ARG A 171 -25.68 6.08 -3.25
CA ARG A 171 -25.73 7.34 -2.49
C ARG A 171 -25.45 8.53 -3.41
N ASP A 172 -25.99 9.68 -3.04
CA ASP A 172 -25.66 10.95 -3.70
C ASP A 172 -24.20 11.33 -3.46
N ASP A 173 -23.62 12.13 -4.36
CA ASP A 173 -22.21 12.51 -4.31
C ASP A 173 -21.81 13.17 -2.98
N GLU A 174 -22.70 13.96 -2.39
CA GLU A 174 -22.51 14.61 -1.09
C GLU A 174 -22.29 13.61 0.06
N ASP A 175 -22.93 12.43 -0.02
CA ASP A 175 -22.92 11.40 1.04
C ASP A 175 -21.82 10.34 0.85
N ARG A 176 -21.04 10.45 -0.23
CA ARG A 176 -20.00 9.47 -0.59
C ARG A 176 -18.65 10.09 -0.94
N ARG A 177 -18.45 11.37 -0.62
CA ARG A 177 -17.16 12.06 -0.85
C ARG A 177 -16.03 11.37 -0.10
N LEU A 178 -14.92 11.13 -0.81
CA LEU A 178 -13.71 10.58 -0.19
C LEU A 178 -13.13 11.54 0.87
N CYS A 179 -13.28 12.85 0.69
CA CYS A 179 -12.85 13.83 1.68
C CYS A 179 -13.69 13.79 2.97
N SER A 180 -14.96 13.38 2.90
CA SER A 180 -15.79 13.15 4.09
C SER A 180 -15.27 11.97 4.92
N LEU A 181 -14.76 10.92 4.27
CA LEU A 181 -14.05 9.82 4.95
C LEU A 181 -12.79 10.33 5.65
N TYR A 182 -11.99 11.19 5.00
CA TYR A 182 -10.79 11.77 5.61
C TYR A 182 -11.11 12.63 6.83
N LEU A 183 -12.19 13.43 6.79
CA LEU A 183 -12.67 14.16 7.97
C LEU A 183 -13.03 13.21 9.12
N SER A 184 -13.76 12.12 8.84
CA SER A 184 -14.11 11.11 9.86
C SER A 184 -12.89 10.44 10.48
N ILE A 185 -11.84 10.17 9.70
CA ILE A 185 -10.59 9.58 10.20
C ILE A 185 -9.79 10.61 11.02
N MET A 186 -9.61 11.83 10.52
CA MET A 186 -8.88 12.89 11.24
C MET A 186 -9.53 13.20 12.60
N ASP A 187 -10.86 13.24 12.65
CA ASP A 187 -11.62 13.41 13.88
C ASP A 187 -11.28 12.37 14.95
N ARG A 188 -11.08 11.10 14.55
CA ARG A 188 -10.67 9.98 15.43
C ARG A 188 -9.21 10.06 15.85
N MET A 189 -8.38 10.63 15.00
CA MET A 189 -6.98 10.94 15.31
C MET A 189 -6.85 12.20 16.19
N GLY A 190 -7.96 12.84 16.59
CA GLY A 190 -7.98 14.03 17.44
C GLY A 190 -7.79 15.35 16.68
N LEU A 191 -7.79 15.33 15.35
CA LEU A 191 -7.68 16.54 14.51
C LEU A 191 -9.06 16.92 13.97
N LYS A 192 -9.67 17.95 14.57
CA LYS A 192 -10.98 18.48 14.16
C LYS A 192 -10.80 19.64 13.17
N LEU A 193 -11.37 19.49 11.97
CA LEU A 193 -11.38 20.52 10.92
C LEU A 193 -12.80 20.79 10.42
N ASP A 194 -13.13 22.03 10.09
CA ASP A 194 -14.48 22.34 9.57
C ASP A 194 -14.69 21.78 8.15
N ALA A 195 -13.63 21.69 7.35
CA ALA A 195 -13.66 21.19 5.98
C ALA A 195 -12.31 20.57 5.56
N PHE A 196 -12.35 19.72 4.54
CA PHE A 196 -11.17 19.20 3.86
C PHE A 196 -11.51 18.92 2.39
N GLY A 197 -10.68 19.40 1.45
CA GLY A 197 -10.94 19.25 0.02
C GLY A 197 -12.30 19.81 -0.37
N ASP A 198 -13.17 18.94 -0.90
CA ASP A 198 -14.55 19.24 -1.31
C ASP A 198 -15.61 18.85 -0.26
N ALA A 199 -15.22 18.48 0.95
CA ALA A 199 -16.14 18.06 2.02
C ALA A 199 -16.17 19.04 3.20
N THR A 200 -17.38 19.30 3.70
CA THR A 200 -17.66 19.99 4.98
C THR A 200 -18.33 19.08 6.01
N THR A 201 -18.74 17.89 5.58
CA THR A 201 -19.45 16.88 6.38
C THR A 201 -18.60 15.64 6.56
N ARG A 202 -18.79 14.93 7.69
CA ARG A 202 -18.16 13.65 7.98
C ARG A 202 -18.95 12.53 7.32
N LEU A 203 -18.26 11.46 6.94
CA LEU A 203 -18.92 10.23 6.54
C LEU A 203 -19.47 9.54 7.80
N ALA A 204 -20.80 9.49 7.92
CA ALA A 204 -21.48 9.18 9.18
C ALA A 204 -21.26 7.74 9.71
N GLU A 205 -21.03 6.78 8.81
CA GLU A 205 -20.91 5.35 9.14
C GLU A 205 -19.48 4.92 9.53
N ILE A 206 -18.52 5.86 9.41
CA ILE A 206 -17.11 5.66 9.71
C ILE A 206 -16.77 6.23 11.06
#